data_AF-R7P9D6-F1
#
_entry.id   AF-R7P9D6-F1
#
_cell.length_a   1.000
_cell.length_b   1.000
_cell.length_c   1.000
_cell.angle_alpha   90.00
_cell.angle_beta   90.00
_cell.angle_gamma   90.00
#
_symmetry.space_group_name_H-M   'P 1'
#
loop_
_entity.id
_entity.type
_entity.pdbx_description
1 polymer ?
#
loop_
_entity_poly.entity_id
_entity_poly.type
_entity_poly.pdbx_seq_one_letter_code
_entity_poly.pdbx_strand_id
1 'polypeptide(L)'
;MKYDGYDQSAKAQFDALAEALKPDFRRDFEREKKQIRQLAEVEIVRRYYHQRGVAEYGLREDACVARAIEVLQHPDEYRRILQPAPNKK
;
A
#
# COMPACT_ATOMS: atom_id res chain seq x y z
N MET A 1 -0.44 16.76 -50.58
CA MET A 1 0.66 17.47 -49.89
C MET A 1 1.28 16.49 -48.92
N LYS A 2 2.56 16.12 -49.11
CA LYS A 2 3.30 15.32 -48.12
C LYS A 2 3.68 16.28 -47.00
N TYR A 3 3.01 16.14 -45.85
CA TYR A 3 3.38 16.86 -44.64
C TYR A 3 4.83 16.51 -44.29
N ASP A 4 5.63 17.55 -43.99
CA ASP A 4 7.02 17.44 -43.50
C ASP A 4 7.12 16.27 -42.51
N GLY A 5 8.22 15.50 -42.55
CA GLY A 5 8.42 14.19 -41.89
C GLY A 5 8.15 14.05 -40.38
N TYR A 6 7.54 15.07 -39.74
CA TYR A 6 6.76 14.97 -38.51
C TYR A 6 5.82 13.77 -38.49
N ASP A 7 5.23 13.38 -39.62
CA ASP A 7 4.31 12.23 -39.69
C ASP A 7 4.99 10.90 -39.32
N GLN A 8 6.25 10.70 -39.70
CA GLN A 8 7.00 9.48 -39.37
C GLN A 8 7.52 9.47 -37.94
N SER A 9 8.01 10.61 -37.45
CA SER A 9 8.47 10.74 -36.06
C SER A 9 7.32 10.66 -35.06
N ALA A 10 6.18 11.30 -35.37
CA ALA A 10 4.95 11.20 -34.57
C ALA A 10 4.42 9.77 -34.58
N LYS A 11 4.43 9.09 -35.75
CA LYS A 11 4.00 7.69 -35.85
C LYS A 11 4.82 6.76 -34.95
N ALA A 12 6.16 6.90 -34.94
CA ALA A 12 7.00 6.10 -34.05
C ALA A 12 6.69 6.33 -32.57
N GLN A 13 6.36 7.57 -32.18
CA GLN A 13 5.93 7.90 -30.82
C GLN A 13 4.55 7.34 -30.48
N PHE A 14 3.61 7.38 -31.42
CA PHE A 14 2.29 6.77 -31.26
C PHE A 14 2.36 5.25 -31.16
N ASP A 15 3.20 4.60 -31.97
CA ASP A 15 3.42 3.15 -31.90
C ASP A 15 4.05 2.75 -30.56
N ALA A 16 5.04 3.50 -30.08
CA ALA A 16 5.64 3.29 -28.76
C ALA A 16 4.63 3.49 -27.61
N LEU A 17 3.77 4.50 -27.71
CA LEU A 17 2.71 4.75 -26.74
C LEU A 17 1.66 3.62 -26.77
N ALA A 18 1.29 3.14 -27.96
CA ALA A 18 0.36 2.03 -28.13
C ALA A 18 0.91 0.73 -27.52
N GLU A 19 2.20 0.43 -27.71
CA GLU A 19 2.87 -0.70 -27.05
C GLU A 19 2.91 -0.52 -25.52
N ALA A 20 3.22 0.68 -25.03
CA ALA A 20 3.26 0.97 -23.58
C ALA A 20 1.88 0.87 -22.91
N LEU A 21 0.80 1.10 -23.66
CA LEU A 21 -0.59 0.97 -23.20
C LEU A 21 -1.12 -0.47 -23.28
N LYS A 22 -0.39 -1.42 -23.87
CA LYS A 22 -0.82 -2.81 -23.89
C LYS A 22 -0.92 -3.34 -22.45
N PRO A 23 -2.03 -4.01 -22.10
CA PRO A 23 -2.16 -4.66 -20.80
C PRO A 23 -1.04 -5.68 -20.59
N ASP A 24 -0.26 -5.51 -19.53
CA ASP A 24 0.72 -6.48 -19.08
C ASP A 24 0.23 -7.09 -17.77
N PHE A 25 -0.48 -8.21 -17.91
CA PHE A 25 -1.02 -8.96 -16.78
C PHE A 25 0.05 -9.42 -15.80
N ARG A 26 1.29 -9.69 -16.24
CA ARG A 26 2.37 -10.11 -15.34
C ARG A 26 2.85 -8.94 -14.50
N ARG A 27 3.09 -7.79 -15.14
CA ARG A 27 3.46 -6.55 -14.44
C ARG A 27 2.38 -6.16 -13.44
N ASP A 28 1.12 -6.18 -13.86
CA ASP A 28 0.01 -5.79 -13.01
C ASP A 28 -0.19 -6.80 -11.87
N PHE A 29 -0.04 -8.10 -12.12
CA PHE A 29 -0.07 -9.12 -11.08
C PHE A 29 1.06 -8.93 -10.05
N GLU A 30 2.30 -8.70 -10.48
CA GLU A 30 3.41 -8.46 -9.55
C GLU A 30 3.24 -7.16 -8.76
N ARG A 31 2.68 -6.11 -9.37
CA ARG A 31 2.34 -4.86 -8.68
C ARG A 31 1.30 -5.08 -7.58
N GLU A 32 0.23 -5.81 -7.88
CA GLU A 32 -0.89 -6.04 -6.95
C GLU A 32 -0.69 -7.27 -6.05
N LYS A 33 0.41 -8.01 -6.21
CA LYS A 33 0.69 -9.29 -5.54
C LYS A 33 0.53 -9.22 -4.03
N LYS A 34 0.98 -8.12 -3.42
CA LYS A 34 0.85 -7.90 -1.98
C LYS A 34 -0.62 -7.89 -1.56
N GLN A 35 -1.46 -7.12 -2.24
CA GLN A 35 -2.88 -6.99 -1.93
C GLN A 35 -3.62 -8.32 -2.17
N ILE A 36 -3.33 -8.99 -3.29
CA ILE A 36 -3.90 -10.31 -3.62
C ILE A 36 -3.57 -11.32 -2.52
N ARG A 37 -2.31 -11.34 -2.07
CA ARG A 37 -1.85 -12.21 -1.00
C ARG A 37 -2.56 -11.91 0.32
N GLN A 38 -2.66 -10.64 0.71
CA GLN A 38 -3.36 -10.24 1.94
C GLN A 38 -4.84 -10.68 1.91
N LEU A 39 -5.53 -10.52 0.78
CA LEU A 39 -6.90 -11.01 0.62
C LEU A 39 -7.01 -12.53 0.78
N ALA A 40 -6.11 -13.28 0.14
CA ALA A 40 -6.07 -14.73 0.25
C ALA A 40 -5.78 -15.20 1.69
N GLU A 41 -4.85 -14.55 2.37
CA GLU A 41 -4.50 -14.83 3.76
C GLU A 41 -5.69 -14.57 4.69
N VAL A 42 -6.39 -13.44 4.54
CA VAL A 42 -7.60 -13.13 5.32
C VAL A 42 -8.68 -14.20 5.12
N GLU A 43 -8.89 -14.67 3.90
CA GLU A 43 -9.89 -15.71 3.63
C GLU A 43 -9.50 -17.09 4.17
N ILE A 44 -8.21 -17.44 4.16
CA ILE A 44 -7.71 -18.64 4.84
C ILE A 44 -7.98 -18.52 6.34
N VAL A 45 -7.58 -17.41 6.94
CA VAL A 45 -7.75 -17.17 8.38
C VAL A 45 -9.23 -17.20 8.76
N ARG A 46 -10.10 -16.57 7.96
CA ARG A 46 -11.55 -16.57 8.18
C ARG A 46 -12.12 -18.00 8.22
N ARG A 47 -11.66 -18.90 7.35
CA ARG A 47 -12.16 -20.27 7.26
C ARG A 47 -11.82 -21.11 8.48
N TYR A 48 -10.63 -20.94 9.05
CA TYR A 48 -10.15 -21.75 10.18
C TYR A 48 -10.34 -21.10 11.55
N TYR A 49 -10.34 -19.77 11.62
CA TYR A 49 -10.32 -19.01 12.87
C TYR A 49 -11.45 -17.98 12.99
N HIS A 50 -12.36 -17.96 12.00
CA HIS A 50 -13.55 -17.11 11.97
C HIS A 50 -13.22 -15.62 12.15
N GLN A 51 -14.20 -14.83 12.61
CA GLN A 51 -14.04 -13.38 12.79
C GLN A 51 -12.93 -13.01 13.77
N ARG A 52 -12.74 -13.81 14.83
CA ARG A 52 -11.70 -13.56 15.83
C ARG A 52 -10.31 -13.64 15.22
N GLY A 53 -10.04 -14.69 14.44
CA GLY A 53 -8.75 -14.82 13.76
C GLY A 53 -8.51 -13.71 12.74
N VAL A 54 -9.56 -13.26 12.02
CA VAL A 54 -9.43 -12.13 11.10
C VAL A 54 -9.06 -10.84 11.84
N ALA A 55 -9.67 -10.59 13.00
CA ALA A 55 -9.32 -9.46 13.84
C ALA A 55 -7.86 -9.55 14.33
N GLU A 56 -7.45 -10.69 14.88
CA GLU A 56 -6.06 -10.93 15.33
C GLU A 56 -5.04 -10.79 14.18
N TYR A 57 -5.38 -11.28 12.99
CA TYR A 57 -4.54 -11.16 11.79
C TYR A 57 -4.31 -9.70 11.39
N GLY A 58 -5.37 -8.89 11.42
CA GLY A 58 -5.31 -7.46 11.08
C GLY A 58 -4.41 -6.64 12.01
N LEU A 59 -4.29 -7.02 13.29
CA LEU A 59 -3.45 -6.29 14.26
C LEU A 59 -1.96 -6.34 13.91
N ARG A 60 -1.51 -7.30 13.09
CA ARG A 60 -0.08 -7.48 12.76
C ARG A 60 0.50 -6.34 11.92
N GLU A 61 -0.33 -5.69 11.11
CA GLU A 61 0.06 -4.55 10.27
C GLU A 61 -0.57 -3.23 10.75
N ASP A 62 -1.21 -3.23 11.93
CA ASP A 62 -1.88 -2.05 12.46
C ASP A 62 -0.85 -1.04 13.00
N ALA A 63 -0.77 0.11 12.35
CA ALA A 63 0.18 1.18 12.70
C ALA A 63 -0.07 1.77 14.09
N CYS A 64 -1.33 1.83 14.54
CA CYS A 64 -1.67 2.30 15.88
C CYS A 64 -1.19 1.30 16.93
N VAL A 65 -1.37 0.00 16.71
CA VAL A 65 -0.88 -1.05 17.61
C VAL A 65 0.64 -1.04 17.66
N ALA A 66 1.32 -0.97 16.50
CA ALA A 66 2.77 -0.87 16.44
C ALA A 66 3.28 0.33 17.24
N ARG A 67 2.67 1.51 17.03
CA ARG A 67 3.06 2.73 17.74
C ARG A 67 2.75 2.67 19.24
N ALA A 68 1.63 2.07 19.63
CA ALA A 68 1.28 1.88 21.03
C ALA A 68 2.30 1.00 21.74
N ILE A 69 2.74 -0.11 21.11
CA ILE A 69 3.79 -0.98 21.65
C ILE A 69 5.08 -0.19 21.85
N GLU A 70 5.52 0.58 20.85
CA GLU A 70 6.72 1.41 20.95
C GLU A 70 6.62 2.40 22.11
N VAL A 71 5.54 3.18 22.20
CA VAL A 71 5.35 4.18 23.25
C VAL A 71 5.36 3.53 24.64
N LEU A 72 4.69 2.40 24.81
CA LEU A 72 4.63 1.68 26.09
C LEU A 72 6.00 1.10 26.50
N GLN A 73 6.88 0.82 25.53
CA GLN A 73 8.26 0.39 25.78
C GLN A 73 9.20 1.55 26.14
N HIS A 74 8.78 2.81 25.98
CA HIS A 74 9.59 4.00 26.26
C HIS A 74 8.96 4.86 27.37
N PRO A 75 9.26 4.56 28.65
CA PRO A 75 8.60 5.20 29.80
C PRO A 75 8.67 6.73 29.81
N ASP A 76 9.77 7.31 29.34
CA ASP A 76 9.94 8.77 29.32
C ASP A 76 9.05 9.42 28.26
N GLU A 77 8.93 8.80 27.08
CA GLU A 77 7.99 9.24 26.05
C GLU A 77 6.55 9.11 26.52
N TYR A 78 6.20 7.97 27.11
CA TYR A 78 4.86 7.73 27.65
C TYR A 78 4.49 8.77 28.71
N ARG A 79 5.39 9.03 29.68
CA ARG A 79 5.17 10.08 30.70
C ARG A 79 5.02 11.45 30.08
N ARG A 80 5.81 11.77 29.04
CA ARG A 80 5.71 13.05 28.33
C ARG A 80 4.35 13.23 27.65
N ILE A 81 3.81 12.17 27.04
CA ILE A 81 2.47 12.19 26.41
C ILE A 81 1.37 12.43 27.44
N LEU A 82 1.51 11.86 28.64
CA LEU A 82 0.52 12.00 29.72
C LEU A 82 0.62 13.33 30.49
N GLN A 83 1.67 14.12 30.27
CA GLN A 83 1.79 15.44 30.91
C GLN A 83 0.88 16.48 30.22
N PRO A 84 0.29 17.40 30.99
CA PRO A 84 -0.50 18.48 30.42
C PRO A 84 0.37 19.34 29.50
N ALA A 85 -0.20 19.78 28.37
CA ALA A 85 0.51 20.70 27.47
C ALA A 85 0.94 21.96 28.24
N PRO A 86 2.16 22.47 28.02
CA PRO A 86 2.63 23.66 28.72
C PRO A 86 1.65 24.79 28.49
N ASN A 87 1.15 25.34 29.59
CA ASN A 87 0.18 26.43 29.58
C ASN A 87 0.84 27.62 28.87
N LYS A 88 0.34 27.98 27.68
CA LYS A 88 0.78 29.19 26.98
C LYS A 88 0.24 30.39 27.76
N LYS A 89 1.04 30.86 28.72
CA LYS A 89 0.85 32.18 29.34
C LYS A 89 1.26 33.28 28.38
#